data_AF-G5GPT7-F1
#
_entry.id   AF-G5GPT7-F1
#
_cell.length_a   1.000
_cell.length_b   1.000
_cell.length_c   1.000
_cell.angle_alpha   90.00
_cell.angle_beta   90.00
_cell.angle_gamma   90.00
#
_symmetry.space_group_name_H-M   'P 1'
#
loop_
_entity.id
_entity.type
_entity.pdbx_description
1 polymer ?
#
loop_
_entity_poly.entity_id
_entity_poly.type
_entity_poly.pdbx_seq_one_letter_code
_entity_poly.pdbx_strand_id
1 'polypeptide(L)' 'MPTISMFFGIIIRMYNNNEHNPPHFHATYQGYHAVSNMDGDLTESDMPRK' A
#
# COMPACT_ATOMS: atom_id res chain seq x y z
N MET A 1 8.41 -5.90 -4.26
CA MET A 1 7.33 -4.97 -4.66
C MET A 1 7.93 -3.81 -5.47
N PRO A 2 7.81 -3.78 -6.81
CA PRO A 2 8.16 -2.58 -7.57
C PRO A 2 7.35 -1.37 -7.07
N THR A 3 8.00 -0.20 -7.07
CA THR A 3 7.30 1.08 -6.92
C THR A 3 6.56 1.36 -8.21
N ILE A 4 5.23 1.48 -8.12
CA ILE A 4 4.35 1.70 -9.29
C ILE A 4 3.89 3.15 -9.38
N SER A 5 3.95 3.91 -8.29
CA SER A 5 3.61 5.34 -8.25
C SER A 5 4.30 6.03 -7.08
N MET A 6 4.56 7.33 -7.23
CA MET A 6 5.13 8.18 -6.19
C MET A 6 4.62 9.61 -6.34
N PHE A 7 4.06 10.17 -5.25
CA PHE A 7 3.53 11.53 -5.23
C PHE A 7 3.48 12.06 -3.78
N PHE A 8 3.75 13.35 -3.57
CA PHE A 8 3.71 14.00 -2.23
C PHE A 8 4.48 13.27 -1.11
N GLY A 9 5.54 12.52 -1.46
CA GLY A 9 6.31 11.71 -0.50
C GLY A 9 5.67 10.36 -0.13
N ILE A 10 4.54 10.02 -0.76
CA ILE A 10 3.88 8.72 -0.67
C ILE A 10 4.47 7.81 -1.74
N ILE A 11 4.86 6.60 -1.35
CA ILE A 11 5.35 5.58 -2.26
C ILE A 11 4.34 4.45 -2.31
N ILE A 12 3.83 4.15 -3.51
CA ILE A 12 2.90 3.04 -3.75
C ILE A 12 3.65 1.88 -4.37
N ARG A 13 3.53 0.70 -3.76
CA ARG A 13 4.12 -0.55 -4.22
C ARG A 13 3.05 -1.64 -4.35
N MET A 14 3.27 -2.56 -5.27
CA MET A 14 2.43 -3.74 -5.44
C MET A 14 3.31 -4.95 -5.74
N TYR A 15 2.89 -6.14 -5.34
CA TYR A 15 3.47 -7.40 -5.82
C TYR A 15 2.35 -8.27 -6.39
N ASN A 16 2.53 -8.78 -7.60
CA ASN A 16 1.53 -9.58 -8.31
C ASN A 16 2.19 -10.86 -8.84
N ASN A 17 2.81 -11.65 -7.96
CA ASN A 17 3.53 -12.87 -8.33
C ASN A 17 2.84 -14.16 -7.84
N ASN A 18 1.53 -14.13 -7.60
CA ASN A 18 0.71 -15.25 -7.09
C ASN A 18 1.11 -15.82 -5.71
N GLU A 19 2.21 -15.38 -5.09
CA GLU A 19 2.61 -15.78 -3.72
C GLU A 19 1.84 -14.99 -2.64
N HIS A 20 1.34 -13.80 -3.00
CA HIS A 20 0.53 -12.96 -2.14
C HIS A 20 -0.85 -12.74 -2.77
N ASN A 21 -1.74 -13.71 -2.57
CA ASN A 21 -3.15 -13.55 -2.87
C ASN A 21 -3.93 -13.17 -1.60
N PRO A 22 -4.92 -12.26 -1.70
CA PRO A 22 -5.28 -11.46 -2.87
C PRO A 22 -4.29 -10.30 -3.15
N PRO A 23 -4.24 -9.78 -4.38
CA PRO A 23 -3.45 -8.60 -4.71
C PRO A 23 -3.86 -7.39 -3.86
N HIS A 24 -2.87 -6.61 -3.43
CA HIS A 24 -3.07 -5.44 -2.57
C HIS A 24 -1.96 -4.40 -2.80
N PHE A 25 -2.27 -3.15 -2.49
CA PHE A 25 -1.35 -2.03 -2.55
C PHE A 25 -0.71 -1.77 -1.19
N HIS A 26 0.57 -1.42 -1.21
CA HIS A 26 1.30 -0.91 -0.05
C HIS A 26 1.57 0.57 -0.27
N ALA A 27 1.05 1.41 0.60
CA ALA A 27 1.37 2.83 0.66
C ALA A 27 2.30 3.10 1.84
N THR A 28 3.39 3.83 1.61
CA THR A 28 4.31 4.26 2.68
C THR A 28 4.50 5.76 2.67
N TYR A 29 4.44 6.41 3.84
CA TYR A 29 4.61 7.86 4.00
C TYR A 29 5.27 8.18 5.33
N GLN A 30 6.44 8.85 5.33
CA GLN A 30 7.14 9.24 6.57
C GLN A 30 7.29 8.13 7.64
N GLY A 31 7.48 6.88 7.22
CA GLY A 31 7.58 5.73 8.12
C GLY A 31 6.24 5.11 8.53
N TYR A 32 5.11 5.67 8.10
CA TYR A 32 3.79 5.06 8.17
C TYR A 32 3.52 4.16 6.97
N HIS A 33 2.62 3.21 7.18
CA HIS A 33 2.25 2.14 6.28
C HIS A 33 0.72 1.98 6.23
N ALA A 34 0.23 1.72 5.01
CA ALA A 34 -1.17 1.36 4.77
C ALA A 34 -1.25 0.29 3.69
N VAL A 35 -2.14 -0.68 3.88
CA VAL A 35 -2.42 -1.75 2.93
C VAL A 35 -3.88 -1.64 2.49
N SER A 36 -4.11 -1.59 1.18
CA SER A 36 -5.46 -1.63 0.62
C SER A 36 -5.63 -2.81 -0.33
N ASN A 37 -6.83 -3.41 -0.34
CA ASN A 37 -7.20 -4.37 -1.37
C ASN A 37 -7.44 -3.64 -2.72
N MET A 38 -7.77 -4.42 -3.76
CA MET A 38 -8.05 -3.88 -5.09
C MET A 38 -9.42 -3.18 -5.18
N ASP A 39 -10.32 -3.42 -4.22
CA ASP A 39 -11.63 -2.77 -4.12
C ASP A 39 -11.53 -1.38 -3.45
N GLY A 40 -10.36 -1.05 -2.89
CA GLY A 40 -10.08 0.22 -2.22
C GLY A 40 -10.30 0.20 -0.71
N ASP A 41 -10.65 -0.94 -0.12
CA ASP A 41 -10.77 -1.08 1.32
C ASP A 41 -9.40 -1.11 1.99
N LEU A 42 -9.29 -0.41 3.10
CA LEU A 42 -8.10 -0.40 3.95
C LEU A 42 -8.12 -1.62 4.86
N THR A 43 -7.16 -2.53 4.68
CA THR A 43 -7.07 -3.77 5.48
C THR A 43 -6.19 -3.60 6.69
N GLU A 44 -5.10 -2.84 6.57
CA GLU A 44 -4.15 -2.57 7.65
C GLU A 44 -3.59 -1.15 7.52
N SER A 45 -3.36 -0.48 8.65
CA SER A 45 -2.80 0.87 8.67
C SER A 45 -2.30 1.26 10.04
N ASP A 46 -1.16 1.93 10.08
CA ASP A 46 -0.63 2.64 11.27
C ASP A 46 -0.70 4.17 11.11
N MET A 47 -1.38 4.65 10.06
CA MET A 47 -1.51 6.07 9.78
C MET A 47 -2.16 6.80 10.97
N PRO A 48 -1.69 8.02 11.30
CA PRO A 48 -2.23 8.78 12.42
C PRO A 48 -3.71 9.07 12.17
N ARG A 49 -4.53 8.85 13.20
CA ARG A 49 -5.94 9.23 13.18
C ARG A 49 -6.05 10.76 13.24
N LYS A 50 -6.99 11.30 12.48
CA LYS A 50 -7.33 12.72 12.52
C LYS A 50 -8.09 13.06 13.79
#